data_AF-A0A2J8XPQ7-F1
#
_entry.id   AF-A0A2J8XPQ7-F1
#
_cell.length_a   1.000
_cell.length_b   1.000
_cell.length_c   1.000
_cell.angle_alpha   90.00
_cell.angle_beta   90.00
_cell.angle_gamma   90.00
#
_symmetry.space_group_name_H-M   'P 1'
#
loop_
_entity.id
_entity.type
_entity.pdbx_description
1 polymer ?
#
loop_
_entity_poly.entity_id
_entity_poly.type
_entity_poly.pdbx_seq_one_letter_code
_entity_poly.pdbx_strand_id
1 'polypeptide(L)'
;SVQGDEVTLYTPEERDPVPLSIHHMPICVSFAFFQQGTYLLVDPNEREECVMDGLLVIAMNKHREICTIQSSGGIMLLKDQVLRCSKIAGVKVAEITELILKALENDQKVSVSTPVLWTPGTAQIGEGVENSWGDLEDSEKEDDEGGGDEAIILDSIKMDTGVEVSDIGSQ
;
A
#
# COMPACT_ATOMS: atom_id res chain seq x y z
N SER A 1 -3.48 31.05 15.62
CA SER A 1 -4.43 32.16 15.39
C SER A 1 -4.02 32.87 14.13
N VAL A 2 -4.97 33.40 13.35
CA VAL A 2 -4.66 34.25 12.20
C VAL A 2 -5.33 35.59 12.42
N GLN A 3 -4.55 36.67 12.39
CA GLN A 3 -5.04 38.03 12.59
C GLN A 3 -4.50 38.91 11.45
N GLY A 4 -5.35 39.22 10.47
CA GLY A 4 -4.89 39.83 9.22
C GLY A 4 -3.95 38.88 8.48
N ASP A 5 -2.71 39.33 8.25
CA ASP A 5 -1.66 38.56 7.58
C ASP A 5 -0.72 37.84 8.58
N GLU A 6 -0.91 38.03 9.89
CA GLU A 6 -0.08 37.42 10.93
C GLU A 6 -0.63 36.05 11.34
N VAL A 7 0.22 35.03 11.28
CA VAL A 7 -0.11 33.66 11.69
C VAL A 7 0.72 33.27 12.92
N THR A 8 0.04 33.03 14.03
CA THR A 8 0.65 32.52 15.27
C THR A 8 0.34 31.04 15.44
N LEU A 9 1.37 30.20 15.54
CA LEU A 9 1.24 28.77 15.83
C LEU A 9 1.40 28.56 17.34
N TYR A 10 0.56 27.71 17.92
CA TYR A 10 0.63 27.35 19.33
C TYR A 10 1.06 25.89 19.45
N THR A 11 1.82 25.57 20.48
CA THR A 11 2.19 24.19 20.81
C THR A 11 1.05 23.51 21.60
N PRO A 12 0.98 22.17 21.64
CA PRO A 12 -0.10 21.45 22.34
C PRO A 12 -0.11 21.68 23.86
N GLU A 13 0.98 22.19 24.45
CA GLU A 13 1.02 22.58 25.87
C GLU A 13 0.30 23.91 26.14
N GLU A 14 0.27 24.79 25.14
CA GLU A 14 -0.32 26.13 25.26
C GLU A 14 -1.81 26.11 24.92
N ARG A 15 -2.22 25.24 23.98
CA ARG A 15 -3.63 25.06 23.57
C ARG A 15 -3.94 23.63 23.15
N ASP A 16 -5.16 23.21 23.45
CA ASP A 16 -5.70 21.95 22.96
C ASP A 16 -5.72 21.92 21.42
N PRO A 17 -5.24 20.84 20.80
CA PRO A 17 -5.25 20.69 19.36
C PRO A 17 -6.69 20.60 18.83
N VAL A 18 -6.90 21.20 17.66
CA VAL A 18 -8.22 21.22 17.01
C VAL A 18 -8.38 19.96 16.14
N PRO A 19 -9.51 19.22 16.26
CA PRO A 19 -9.73 18.03 15.44
C PRO A 19 -9.97 18.37 13.97
N LEU A 20 -9.63 17.42 13.10
CA LEU A 20 -9.87 17.52 11.65
C LEU A 20 -11.36 17.34 11.34
N SER A 21 -11.81 18.00 10.26
CA SER A 21 -13.18 17.85 9.75
C SER A 21 -13.26 16.67 8.77
N ILE A 22 -13.77 15.53 9.24
CA ILE A 22 -13.94 14.30 8.43
C ILE A 22 -15.41 14.15 8.06
N HIS A 23 -15.73 14.28 6.76
CA HIS A 23 -17.12 14.16 6.27
C HIS A 23 -17.55 12.71 6.03
N HIS A 24 -16.63 11.86 5.56
CA HIS A 24 -16.87 10.45 5.32
C HIS A 24 -15.60 9.64 5.55
N MET A 25 -15.79 8.38 5.94
CA MET A 25 -14.70 7.43 6.20
C MET A 25 -14.83 6.29 5.20
N PRO A 26 -14.22 6.39 4.00
CA PRO A 26 -14.23 5.31 3.03
C PRO A 26 -13.31 4.20 3.51
N ILE A 27 -13.80 2.95 3.46
CA ILE A 27 -13.04 1.76 3.84
C ILE A 27 -12.91 0.86 2.62
N CYS A 28 -11.69 0.40 2.37
CA CYS A 28 -11.38 -0.53 1.30
C CYS A 28 -11.64 -1.97 1.75
N VAL A 29 -12.30 -2.74 0.90
CA VAL A 29 -12.47 -4.19 1.07
C VAL A 29 -11.84 -4.89 -0.14
N SER A 30 -10.90 -5.77 0.15
CA SER A 30 -10.15 -6.54 -0.84
C SER A 30 -10.79 -7.91 -1.05
N PHE A 31 -10.94 -8.28 -2.32
CA PHE A 31 -11.47 -9.57 -2.74
C PHE A 31 -10.45 -10.27 -3.63
N ALA A 32 -10.07 -11.49 -3.26
CA ALA A 32 -9.19 -12.33 -4.06
C ALA A 32 -10.02 -13.33 -4.88
N PHE A 33 -9.63 -13.51 -6.14
CA PHE A 33 -10.22 -14.48 -7.05
C PHE A 33 -9.25 -15.60 -7.36
N PHE A 34 -9.78 -16.83 -7.37
CA PHE A 34 -9.03 -18.04 -7.71
C PHE A 34 -9.75 -18.83 -8.80
N GLN A 35 -8.95 -19.56 -9.58
CA GLN A 35 -9.41 -20.39 -10.69
C GLN A 35 -10.30 -19.58 -11.64
N GLN A 36 -9.78 -18.46 -12.15
CA GLN A 36 -10.45 -17.58 -13.12
C GLN A 36 -11.82 -17.05 -12.63
N GLY A 37 -11.94 -16.80 -11.33
CA GLY A 37 -13.16 -16.24 -10.73
C GLY A 37 -14.20 -17.28 -10.29
N THR A 38 -13.82 -18.55 -10.20
CA THR A 38 -14.67 -19.61 -9.64
C THR A 38 -14.83 -19.45 -8.13
N TYR A 39 -13.74 -19.10 -7.43
CA TYR A 39 -13.75 -18.87 -5.99
C TYR A 39 -13.46 -17.40 -5.66
N LEU A 40 -14.12 -16.92 -4.61
CA LEU A 40 -14.03 -15.57 -4.09
C LEU A 40 -13.67 -15.64 -2.61
N LEU A 41 -12.57 -14.99 -2.22
CA LEU A 41 -12.18 -14.79 -0.83
C LEU A 41 -12.25 -13.30 -0.49
N VAL A 42 -12.47 -12.99 0.79
CA VAL A 42 -12.48 -11.63 1.34
C VAL A 42 -11.29 -11.54 2.28
N ASP A 43 -10.53 -10.45 2.17
CA ASP A 43 -9.34 -10.19 2.99
C ASP A 43 -8.30 -11.32 2.90
N PRO A 44 -7.67 -11.51 1.72
CA PRO A 44 -6.68 -12.55 1.54
C PRO A 44 -5.45 -12.32 2.44
N ASN A 45 -4.90 -13.39 3.01
CA ASN A 45 -3.60 -13.32 3.67
C ASN A 45 -2.44 -13.37 2.65
N GLU A 46 -1.21 -13.11 3.10
CA GLU A 46 0.00 -13.12 2.26
C GLU A 46 0.12 -14.36 1.35
N ARG A 47 -0.19 -15.56 1.87
CA ARG A 47 -0.11 -16.80 1.08
C ARG A 47 -1.23 -16.91 0.06
N GLU A 48 -2.42 -16.43 0.40
CA GLU A 48 -3.57 -16.37 -0.50
C GLU A 48 -3.35 -15.35 -1.62
N GLU A 49 -2.74 -14.20 -1.32
CA GLU A 49 -2.34 -13.21 -2.33
C GLU A 49 -1.28 -13.76 -3.29
N CYS A 50 -0.34 -14.58 -2.80
CA CYS A 50 0.69 -15.18 -3.66
C CYS A 50 0.13 -16.17 -4.69
N VAL A 51 -1.04 -16.76 -4.42
CA VAL A 51 -1.64 -17.80 -5.28
C VAL A 51 -2.94 -17.36 -5.94
N MET A 52 -3.36 -16.09 -5.75
CA MET A 52 -4.55 -15.57 -6.40
C MET A 52 -4.29 -15.27 -7.87
N ASP A 53 -5.32 -15.47 -8.69
CA ASP A 53 -5.25 -15.08 -10.09
C ASP A 53 -5.47 -13.56 -10.22
N GLY A 54 -6.23 -12.96 -9.32
CA GLY A 54 -6.39 -11.51 -9.29
C GLY A 54 -7.17 -10.98 -8.10
N LEU A 55 -7.22 -9.66 -8.02
CA LEU A 55 -7.70 -8.91 -6.88
C LEU A 55 -8.72 -7.86 -7.35
N LEU A 56 -9.78 -7.67 -6.56
CA LEU A 56 -10.72 -6.58 -6.70
C LEU A 56 -10.81 -5.84 -5.38
N VAL A 57 -10.50 -4.55 -5.40
CA VAL A 57 -10.63 -3.67 -4.25
C VAL A 57 -11.84 -2.76 -4.47
N ILE A 58 -12.72 -2.70 -3.48
CA ILE A 58 -13.88 -1.81 -3.49
C ILE A 58 -13.78 -0.91 -2.26
N ALA A 59 -13.70 0.40 -2.46
CA ALA A 59 -13.82 1.37 -1.38
C ALA A 59 -15.28 1.82 -1.26
N MET A 60 -15.86 1.69 -0.07
CA MET A 60 -17.23 2.13 0.20
C MET A 60 -17.29 3.01 1.44
N ASN A 61 -18.26 3.91 1.46
CA ASN A 61 -18.62 4.71 2.62
C ASN A 61 -19.71 4.01 3.45
N LYS A 62 -19.96 4.48 4.68
CA LYS A 62 -21.05 4.01 5.56
C LYS A 62 -22.44 4.13 4.92
N HIS A 63 -22.59 5.05 3.96
CA HIS A 63 -23.83 5.27 3.19
C HIS A 63 -24.03 4.26 2.05
N ARG A 64 -23.13 3.26 1.93
CA ARG A 64 -23.11 2.26 0.85
C ARG A 64 -22.88 2.85 -0.54
N GLU A 65 -22.26 4.03 -0.57
CA GLU A 65 -21.78 4.67 -1.79
C GLU A 65 -20.39 4.13 -2.10
N ILE A 66 -20.18 3.76 -3.36
CA ILE A 66 -18.88 3.30 -3.85
C ILE A 66 -18.04 4.55 -4.15
N CYS A 67 -16.87 4.64 -3.53
CA CYS A 67 -15.90 5.69 -3.80
C CYS A 67 -15.02 5.30 -4.98
N THR A 68 -14.43 4.10 -4.94
CA THR A 68 -13.54 3.60 -5.99
C THR A 68 -13.65 2.08 -6.12
N ILE A 69 -13.35 1.58 -7.32
CA ILE A 69 -13.20 0.15 -7.61
C ILE A 69 -11.91 -0.01 -8.41
N GLN A 70 -11.09 -0.98 -8.01
CA GLN A 70 -9.87 -1.33 -8.71
C GLN A 70 -9.80 -2.83 -8.92
N SER A 71 -9.59 -3.26 -10.16
CA SER A 71 -9.32 -4.66 -10.50
C SER A 71 -7.87 -4.80 -10.96
N SER A 72 -7.17 -5.78 -10.40
CA SER A 72 -5.81 -6.15 -10.79
C SER A 72 -5.69 -7.66 -10.99
N GLY A 73 -4.65 -8.12 -11.70
CA GLY A 73 -4.40 -9.55 -11.94
C GLY A 73 -4.96 -10.15 -13.23
N GLY A 74 -5.43 -9.34 -14.20
CA GLY A 74 -5.82 -9.87 -15.51
C GLY A 74 -7.01 -10.86 -15.48
N ILE A 75 -7.79 -10.84 -14.40
CA ILE A 75 -8.96 -11.70 -14.22
C ILE A 75 -10.17 -11.22 -15.02
N MET A 76 -10.97 -12.18 -15.52
CA MET A 76 -12.24 -11.91 -16.18
C MET A 76 -13.37 -11.90 -15.17
N LEU A 77 -13.89 -10.72 -14.83
CA LEU A 77 -14.98 -10.56 -13.88
C LEU A 77 -16.34 -10.42 -14.57
N LEU A 78 -17.30 -11.24 -14.17
CA LEU A 78 -18.70 -11.06 -14.55
C LEU A 78 -19.34 -9.93 -13.73
N LYS A 79 -20.25 -9.18 -14.36
CA LYS A 79 -21.04 -8.13 -13.69
C LYS A 79 -21.72 -8.61 -12.40
N ASP A 80 -22.22 -9.85 -12.39
CA ASP A 80 -22.91 -10.43 -11.24
C ASP A 80 -21.94 -10.70 -10.08
N GLN A 81 -20.67 -10.99 -10.35
CA GLN A 81 -19.64 -11.14 -9.32
C GLN A 81 -19.36 -9.81 -8.63
N VAL A 82 -19.18 -8.74 -9.41
CA VAL A 82 -18.92 -7.39 -8.88
C VAL A 82 -20.11 -6.91 -8.03
N LEU A 83 -21.35 -7.14 -8.48
CA LEU A 83 -22.56 -6.83 -7.72
C LEU A 83 -22.63 -7.60 -6.40
N ARG A 84 -22.20 -8.87 -6.37
CA ARG A 84 -22.12 -9.65 -5.12
C ARG A 84 -21.04 -9.10 -4.19
N CYS A 85 -19.85 -8.79 -4.71
CA CYS A 85 -18.75 -8.21 -3.94
C CYS A 85 -19.15 -6.88 -3.31
N SER A 86 -19.84 -6.01 -4.06
CA SER A 86 -20.33 -4.72 -3.55
C SER A 86 -21.31 -4.88 -2.37
N LYS A 87 -22.21 -5.89 -2.42
CA LYS A 87 -23.12 -6.17 -1.30
C LYS A 87 -22.37 -6.64 -0.05
N ILE A 88 -21.36 -7.49 -0.23
CA ILE A 88 -20.53 -8.01 0.87
C ILE A 88 -19.69 -6.87 1.47
N ALA A 89 -19.05 -6.07 0.61
CA ALA A 89 -18.27 -4.91 1.02
C ALA A 89 -19.13 -3.93 1.83
N GLY A 90 -20.36 -3.65 1.40
CA GLY A 90 -21.27 -2.76 2.14
C GLY A 90 -21.58 -3.23 3.57
N VAL A 91 -21.65 -4.55 3.81
CA VAL A 91 -21.82 -5.09 5.18
C VAL A 91 -20.52 -4.97 5.96
N LYS A 92 -19.38 -5.34 5.36
CA LYS A 92 -18.07 -5.29 6.03
C LYS A 92 -17.64 -3.88 6.40
N VAL A 93 -17.87 -2.92 5.52
CA VAL A 93 -17.58 -1.50 5.80
C VAL A 93 -18.42 -0.99 6.96
N ALA A 94 -19.69 -1.40 7.09
CA ALA A 94 -20.52 -1.01 8.23
C ALA A 94 -19.95 -1.56 9.55
N GLU A 95 -19.61 -2.85 9.60
CA GLU A 95 -18.98 -3.49 10.77
C GLU A 95 -17.66 -2.80 11.17
N ILE A 96 -16.77 -2.56 10.19
CA ILE A 96 -15.47 -1.92 10.45
C ILE A 96 -15.66 -0.47 10.93
N THR A 97 -16.60 0.28 10.33
CA THR A 97 -16.89 1.65 10.74
C THR A 97 -17.38 1.71 12.18
N GLU A 98 -18.24 0.77 12.59
CA GLU A 98 -18.69 0.66 13.98
C GLU A 98 -17.54 0.37 14.94
N LEU A 99 -16.61 -0.52 14.55
CA LEU A 99 -15.42 -0.81 15.35
C LEU A 99 -14.51 0.40 15.51
N ILE A 100 -14.29 1.17 14.43
CA ILE A 100 -13.50 2.41 14.47
C ILE A 100 -14.14 3.41 15.44
N LEU A 101 -15.45 3.64 15.33
CA LEU A 101 -16.16 4.56 16.23
C LEU A 101 -16.09 4.12 17.69
N LYS A 102 -16.24 2.82 17.96
CA LYS A 102 -16.12 2.25 19.30
C LYS A 102 -14.70 2.40 19.86
N ALA A 103 -13.68 2.20 19.03
CA ALA A 103 -12.28 2.38 19.43
C ALA A 103 -11.98 3.86 19.75
N LEU A 104 -12.46 4.78 18.91
CA LEU A 104 -12.32 6.23 19.15
C LEU A 104 -13.02 6.68 20.44
N GLU A 105 -14.20 6.14 20.72
CA GLU A 105 -14.91 6.47 21.97
C GLU A 105 -14.18 5.94 23.21
N ASN A 106 -13.56 4.75 23.11
CA ASN A 106 -12.77 4.19 24.19
C ASN A 106 -11.48 5.00 24.43
N ASP A 107 -10.79 5.38 23.34
CA ASP A 107 -9.57 6.18 23.41
C ASP A 107 -9.83 7.59 23.98
N GLN A 108 -10.97 8.19 23.61
CA GLN A 108 -11.41 9.46 24.19
C GLN A 108 -11.65 9.34 25.71
N LYS A 109 -12.20 8.23 26.20
CA LYS A 109 -12.41 7.99 27.63
C LYS A 109 -11.10 7.80 28.40
N VAL A 110 -10.12 7.14 27.80
CA VAL A 110 -8.79 6.94 28.42
C VAL A 110 -8.02 8.26 28.47
N SER A 111 -7.99 9.02 27.38
CA SER A 111 -7.27 10.29 27.29
C SER A 111 -7.83 11.35 28.24
N VAL A 112 -9.15 11.46 28.46
CA VAL A 112 -9.70 12.39 29.47
C VAL A 112 -9.44 11.97 30.91
N SER A 113 -9.15 10.69 31.17
CA SER A 113 -8.89 10.18 32.52
C SER A 113 -7.43 10.30 32.97
N THR A 114 -6.52 10.56 32.04
CA THR A 114 -5.08 10.71 32.33
C THR A 114 -4.64 12.11 31.92
N PRO A 115 -4.73 13.13 32.81
CA PRO A 115 -3.96 14.34 32.58
C PRO A 115 -2.49 13.91 32.56
N VAL A 116 -1.82 14.09 31.43
CA VAL A 116 -0.38 13.85 31.35
C VAL A 116 0.29 14.94 32.18
N LEU A 117 0.51 14.64 33.46
CA LEU A 117 1.18 15.52 34.40
C LEU A 117 2.68 15.46 34.10
N TRP A 118 3.11 16.25 33.11
CA TRP A 118 4.52 16.58 32.92
C TRP A 118 4.92 17.59 33.99
N THR A 119 5.24 17.12 35.19
CA THR A 119 5.87 17.97 36.20
C THR A 119 7.31 18.27 35.78
N PRO A 120 7.73 19.54 35.68
CA PRO A 120 9.14 19.88 35.44
C PRO A 120 9.97 19.30 36.58
N GLY A 121 10.74 18.24 36.32
CA GLY A 121 11.62 17.62 37.32
C GLY A 121 11.57 16.09 37.42
N THR A 122 10.61 15.41 36.79
CA THR A 122 10.66 13.93 36.73
C THR A 122 11.52 13.51 35.55
N ALA A 123 12.83 13.47 35.78
CA ALA A 123 13.77 12.85 34.86
C ALA A 123 13.40 11.37 34.68
N GLN A 124 13.14 10.95 33.44
CA GLN A 124 13.44 9.60 33.00
C GLN A 124 14.36 9.69 31.79
N ILE A 125 15.61 10.02 32.11
CA ILE A 125 16.78 9.65 31.32
C ILE A 125 16.81 8.12 31.21
N GLY A 126 16.46 7.61 30.03
CA GLY A 126 16.72 6.25 29.57
C GLY A 126 17.38 6.37 28.21
N GLU A 127 18.51 5.70 28.05
CA GLU A 127 19.53 5.88 27.00
C GLU A 127 19.02 5.86 25.56
N GLY A 128 19.80 6.53 24.71
CA GLY A 128 19.49 6.87 23.33
C GLY A 128 19.03 5.70 22.47
N VAL A 129 17.90 5.91 21.80
CA VAL A 129 17.70 5.38 20.46
C VAL A 129 18.36 6.37 19.52
N GLU A 130 19.56 6.03 19.07
CA GLU A 130 20.23 6.69 17.96
C GLU A 130 19.36 6.61 16.69
N ASN A 131 19.19 7.77 16.06
CA ASN A 131 18.42 7.97 14.85
C ASN A 131 19.28 7.67 13.62
N SER A 132 19.07 6.51 12.97
CA SER A 132 19.68 6.17 11.66
C SER A 132 19.01 6.88 10.47
N TRP A 133 18.77 8.19 10.55
CA TRP A 133 18.14 8.96 9.47
C TRP A 133 18.96 10.20 9.11
N GLY A 134 20.21 9.98 8.71
CA GLY A 134 21.12 11.08 8.38
C GLY A 134 22.30 10.70 7.49
N ASP A 135 22.11 9.85 6.47
CA ASP A 135 23.09 9.68 5.40
C ASP A 135 22.40 9.13 4.14
N LEU A 136 21.74 9.99 3.35
CA LEU A 136 21.45 9.68 1.95
C LEU A 136 21.15 10.90 1.07
N GLU A 137 22.06 11.87 1.03
CA GLU A 137 22.25 12.86 -0.06
C GLU A 137 23.77 13.16 -0.01
N ASP A 138 24.62 13.18 -1.04
CA ASP A 138 24.53 13.15 -2.49
C ASP A 138 25.86 12.57 -3.01
N SER A 139 25.84 11.78 -4.09
CA SER A 139 27.00 11.70 -4.97
C SER A 139 26.55 11.65 -6.42
N GLU A 140 26.17 12.82 -6.92
CA GLU A 140 26.26 13.10 -8.35
C GLU A 140 27.76 13.10 -8.73
N LYS A 141 28.17 12.19 -9.60
CA LYS A 141 29.41 12.33 -10.37
C LYS A 141 29.06 12.22 -11.85
N GLU A 142 29.39 13.32 -12.52
CA GLU A 142 29.32 13.56 -13.96
C GLU A 142 30.34 12.66 -14.68
N ASP A 143 29.88 11.94 -15.71
CA ASP A 143 30.74 11.33 -16.73
C ASP A 143 30.42 12.02 -18.07
N ASP A 144 31.30 12.92 -18.51
CA ASP A 144 31.36 13.40 -19.89
C ASP A 144 32.83 13.44 -20.36
N GLU A 145 33.15 12.61 -21.35
CA GLU A 145 33.52 13.07 -22.71
C GLU A 145 34.10 11.93 -23.56
N GLY A 146 33.65 11.89 -24.82
CA GLY A 146 34.59 11.79 -25.94
C GLY A 146 34.75 10.44 -26.63
N GLY A 147 33.91 10.20 -27.63
CA GLY A 147 34.19 9.20 -28.68
C GLY A 147 35.34 9.62 -29.60
N GLY A 148 36.06 8.61 -30.11
CA GLY A 148 37.04 8.70 -31.17
C GLY A 148 37.19 7.31 -31.83
N ASP A 149 37.01 7.30 -33.14
CA ASP A 149 36.98 6.23 -34.12
C ASP A 149 38.34 5.54 -34.35
N GLU A 150 38.35 4.22 -34.57
CA GLU A 150 39.18 3.53 -35.59
C GLU A 150 38.73 2.06 -35.75
N ALA A 151 38.64 1.62 -37.01
CA ALA A 151 38.27 0.26 -37.42
C ALA A 151 39.51 -0.63 -37.56
N ILE A 152 39.48 -1.87 -37.05
CA ILE A 152 40.43 -2.93 -37.46
C ILE A 152 39.71 -4.28 -37.59
N ILE A 153 39.79 -4.83 -38.79
CA ILE A 153 39.35 -6.17 -39.24
C ILE A 153 40.34 -7.23 -38.75
N LEU A 154 39.88 -8.43 -38.35
CA LEU A 154 40.44 -9.76 -38.74
C LEU A 154 39.73 -10.95 -38.04
N ASP A 155 38.81 -11.53 -38.81
CA ASP A 155 38.59 -12.95 -39.16
C ASP A 155 38.81 -14.15 -38.20
N SER A 156 37.75 -14.99 -38.23
CA SER A 156 37.75 -16.47 -38.36
C SER A 156 38.13 -17.39 -37.20
N ILE A 157 37.12 -18.03 -36.60
CA ILE A 157 37.03 -19.50 -36.53
C ILE A 157 35.55 -19.93 -36.58
N LYS A 158 35.28 -20.93 -37.41
CA LYS A 158 33.99 -21.51 -37.81
C LYS A 158 33.95 -22.98 -37.39
N MET A 159 32.74 -23.56 -37.45
CA MET A 159 32.37 -25.00 -37.50
C MET A 159 31.80 -25.53 -36.15
N ASP A 160 30.68 -26.26 -36.09
CA ASP A 160 29.86 -26.86 -37.14
C ASP A 160 28.43 -27.12 -36.68
N THR A 161 27.50 -27.14 -37.63
CA THR A 161 26.14 -27.68 -37.54
C THR A 161 26.12 -29.05 -38.22
N GLY A 162 25.80 -30.11 -37.49
CA GLY A 162 25.58 -31.45 -38.04
C GLY A 162 24.13 -31.90 -37.84
N VAL A 163 23.38 -31.97 -38.94
CA VAL A 163 22.14 -32.75 -39.08
C VAL A 163 22.53 -34.14 -39.56
N GLU A 164 22.03 -35.19 -38.92
CA GLU A 164 21.88 -36.51 -39.55
C GLU A 164 20.51 -37.12 -39.21
N VAL A 165 19.81 -37.54 -40.26
CA VAL A 165 18.57 -38.31 -40.27
C VAL A 165 18.95 -39.78 -40.47
N SER A 166 18.31 -40.71 -39.75
CA SER A 166 18.16 -42.09 -40.25
C SER A 166 16.94 -42.81 -39.63
N ASP A 167 16.06 -43.25 -40.53
CA ASP A 167 14.99 -44.23 -40.33
C ASP A 167 15.55 -45.67 -40.23
N ILE A 168 15.02 -46.44 -39.29
CA ILE A 168 15.08 -47.92 -39.12
C ILE A 168 14.18 -48.19 -37.89
N GLY A 169 13.11 -48.98 -37.85
CA GLY A 169 12.51 -50.01 -38.69
C GLY A 169 11.84 -51.01 -37.72
N SER A 170 10.59 -51.39 -38.01
CA SER A 170 9.84 -52.59 -37.58
C SER A 170 10.08 -53.23 -36.19
N GLN A 171 9.03 -53.21 -35.36
CA GLN A 171 8.38 -54.41 -34.82
C GLN A 171 6.99 -54.10 -34.29
#